data_AF-A0AAW0BK78-F1
#
_entry.id   AF-A0AAW0BK78-F1
#
_cell.length_a   1.000
_cell.length_b   1.000
_cell.length_c   1.000
_cell.angle_alpha   90.00
_cell.angle_beta   90.00
_cell.angle_gamma   90.00
#
_symmetry.space_group_name_H-M   'P 1'
#
loop_
_entity.id
_entity.type
_entity.pdbx_description
1 polymer ?
#
loop_
_entity_poly.entity_id
_entity_poly.type
_entity_poly.pdbx_seq_one_letter_code
_entity_poly.pdbx_strand_id
1 'polypeptide(L)'
;RGGVLSLVNENVRCSVRSDLSAPDLTVLELMDENIFLVNAYIYPEQSSSHSWADHDPWLKYTEIMALLQLTGKGVISMGDLNARTGNRGGSETVGRVSADGHKPTSSRGNALIQLCKDHGYEILNGNSSYGPDNGRYTSFQPQGEAVVDYVIANEVAMARINSFAVPHPDAQSDHAAIIIDLKARNRAPAPVLARNWKPTQRIRADDARRRGPAPGLPDATELDRLFIATLQSKLSLPQKLAKLFGPVTASSNPVEIYVDGSCLNNGRDNACAGAGVFWGPNHVLNEAARVPDNQTNNRGEVYAILLVLLRADASTTLHIYSDSEYALQTITERSPEEHAQRWKCPNGDLFRDIVALLKFRRAPVVFIQVKGHSGNKHNDAADELAKRGARMPHVPPYTPIPLPMASNLDESADASAPVVPKVSYRPLPRQTKPADHTSTADHLPSLTAHRDRPELLKTQLRWREDLLNAKTERDFWMVAKHIMNPKEVKSDFDQGGAGRRSRHTGQGGWVGRWAG
;
A
#
# COMPACT_ATOMS: atom_id res chain seq x y z
N ARG A 1 3.92 -1.38 -1.58
CA ARG A 1 4.32 -2.73 -1.11
C ARG A 1 4.37 -2.65 0.40
N GLY A 2 3.68 -3.53 1.10
CA GLY A 2 3.20 -3.26 2.46
C GLY A 2 1.78 -2.71 2.42
N GLY A 3 1.12 -2.73 3.57
CA GLY A 3 -0.24 -2.26 3.76
C GLY A 3 -1.06 -3.21 4.62
N VAL A 4 -2.21 -2.73 5.06
CA VAL A 4 -3.13 -3.48 5.89
C VAL A 4 -4.27 -4.06 5.06
N LEU A 5 -4.79 -5.20 5.51
CA LEU A 5 -6.02 -5.79 4.99
C LEU A 5 -6.93 -6.08 6.17
N SER A 6 -8.17 -5.62 6.08
CA SER A 6 -9.22 -5.95 7.05
C SER A 6 -10.26 -6.84 6.38
N LEU A 7 -10.48 -8.02 6.96
CA LEU A 7 -11.50 -8.97 6.53
C LEU A 7 -12.65 -8.93 7.51
N VAL A 8 -13.86 -8.71 7.02
CA VAL A 8 -15.06 -8.59 7.87
C VAL A 8 -16.11 -9.59 7.39
N ASN A 9 -16.65 -10.37 8.33
CA ASN A 9 -17.75 -11.30 8.04
C ASN A 9 -19.00 -10.53 7.63
N GLU A 10 -19.76 -11.02 6.64
CA GLU A 10 -20.90 -10.28 6.07
C GLU A 10 -22.01 -9.99 7.10
N ASN A 11 -22.07 -10.79 8.17
CA ASN A 11 -23.03 -10.62 9.26
C ASN A 11 -22.68 -9.46 10.20
N VAL A 12 -21.48 -8.88 10.09
CA VAL A 12 -21.07 -7.71 10.86
C VAL A 12 -21.33 -6.44 10.04
N ARG A 13 -22.29 -5.62 10.47
CA ARG A 13 -22.53 -4.33 9.83
C ARG A 13 -21.40 -3.35 10.13
N CYS A 14 -20.53 -3.16 9.16
CA CYS A 14 -19.45 -2.19 9.20
C CYS A 14 -19.45 -1.27 7.97
N SER A 15 -18.94 -0.06 8.12
CA SER A 15 -18.52 0.79 6.99
C SER A 15 -17.03 1.08 7.08
N VAL A 16 -16.34 1.00 5.95
CA VAL A 16 -14.98 1.52 5.82
C VAL A 16 -15.04 3.05 5.83
N ARG A 17 -14.28 3.69 6.72
CA ARG A 17 -14.08 5.13 6.75
C ARG A 17 -12.91 5.49 5.87
N SER A 18 -13.17 5.56 4.56
CA SER A 18 -12.16 5.86 3.55
C SER A 18 -11.50 7.22 3.74
N ASP A 19 -12.23 8.17 4.35
CA ASP A 19 -11.74 9.50 4.74
C ASP A 19 -10.68 9.45 5.85
N LEU A 20 -10.68 8.37 6.64
CA LEU A 20 -9.75 8.13 7.75
C LEU A 20 -8.81 6.94 7.45
N SER A 21 -8.83 6.38 6.24
CA SER A 21 -8.02 5.21 5.88
C SER A 21 -6.89 5.58 4.92
N ALA A 22 -5.82 4.80 4.94
CA ALA A 22 -4.61 4.91 4.15
C ALA A 22 -4.08 3.50 3.81
N PRO A 23 -3.08 3.35 2.93
CA PRO A 23 -2.52 2.03 2.61
C PRO A 23 -2.02 1.25 3.85
N ASP A 24 -1.46 1.97 4.81
CA ASP A 24 -0.87 1.44 6.04
C ASP A 24 -1.84 1.39 7.22
N LEU A 25 -3.08 1.88 7.05
CA LEU A 25 -4.07 1.95 8.11
C LEU A 25 -5.51 1.93 7.58
N THR A 26 -6.34 1.03 8.09
CA THR A 26 -7.77 0.97 7.73
C THR A 26 -8.61 1.28 8.95
N VAL A 27 -9.55 2.22 8.80
CA VAL A 27 -10.56 2.53 9.83
C VAL A 27 -11.91 1.94 9.41
N LEU A 28 -12.46 1.08 10.26
CA LEU A 28 -13.79 0.52 10.13
C LEU A 28 -14.69 1.12 11.21
N GLU A 29 -15.89 1.53 10.84
CA GLU A 29 -16.93 1.90 11.78
C GLU A 29 -17.91 0.74 11.91
N LEU A 30 -17.91 0.08 13.08
CA LEU A 30 -18.92 -0.90 13.45
C LEU A 30 -20.19 -0.15 13.84
N MET A 31 -21.03 0.16 12.84
CA MET A 31 -22.20 1.04 12.99
C MET A 31 -23.09 0.62 14.16
N ASP A 32 -23.27 -0.69 14.29
CA ASP A 32 -24.13 -1.30 15.28
C ASP A 32 -23.61 -1.23 16.71
N GLU A 33 -22.28 -1.15 16.82
CA GLU A 33 -21.54 -1.22 18.06
C GLU A 33 -21.10 0.16 18.56
N ASN A 34 -21.22 1.20 17.71
CA ASN A 34 -20.70 2.54 17.98
C ASN A 34 -19.21 2.50 18.36
N ILE A 35 -18.45 1.69 17.61
CA ILE A 35 -17.02 1.48 17.79
C ILE A 35 -16.31 1.70 16.45
N PHE A 36 -15.17 2.39 16.49
CA PHE A 36 -14.18 2.38 15.42
C PHE A 36 -13.15 1.29 15.69
N LEU A 37 -12.86 0.47 14.66
CA LEU A 37 -11.71 -0.41 14.61
C LEU A 37 -10.66 0.19 13.69
N VAL A 38 -9.45 0.34 14.19
CA VAL A 38 -8.28 0.82 13.44
C VAL A 38 -7.32 -0.36 13.27
N ASN A 39 -7.07 -0.77 12.04
CA ASN A 39 -6.04 -1.76 11.71
C ASN A 39 -4.82 -1.01 11.17
N ALA A 40 -3.68 -1.08 11.84
CA ALA A 40 -2.51 -0.26 11.53
C ALA A 40 -1.24 -1.10 11.34
N TYR A 41 -0.45 -0.76 10.33
CA TYR A 41 0.90 -1.28 10.12
C TYR A 41 1.87 -0.10 9.98
N ILE A 42 2.70 0.15 10.99
CA ILE A 42 3.66 1.26 10.99
C ILE A 42 5.06 0.70 10.78
N TYR A 43 5.70 1.03 9.66
CA TYR A 43 7.04 0.56 9.31
C TYR A 43 8.06 0.82 10.43
N PRO A 44 9.03 -0.07 10.69
CA PRO A 44 10.10 0.17 11.66
C PRO A 44 10.80 1.51 11.40
N GLU A 45 11.16 2.29 12.44
CA GLU A 45 11.70 3.68 12.31
C GLU A 45 12.87 3.81 11.32
N GLN A 46 13.69 2.77 11.19
CA GLN A 46 14.86 2.75 10.29
C GLN A 46 14.56 2.19 8.90
N SER A 47 13.30 1.84 8.63
CA SER A 47 12.90 1.23 7.37
C SER A 47 13.06 2.20 6.23
N SER A 48 13.62 1.73 5.11
CA SER A 48 13.59 2.45 3.84
C SER A 48 12.17 2.65 3.32
N SER A 49 11.18 1.95 3.88
CA SER A 49 9.77 2.09 3.52
C SER A 49 9.16 3.46 3.72
N HIS A 50 9.73 4.28 4.61
CA HIS A 50 9.30 5.66 4.77
C HIS A 50 9.46 6.49 3.49
N SER A 51 10.40 6.11 2.61
CA SER A 51 10.58 6.78 1.31
C SER A 51 9.43 6.54 0.32
N TRP A 52 8.54 5.59 0.62
CA TRP A 52 7.39 5.22 -0.21
C TRP A 52 6.05 5.70 0.38
N ALA A 53 6.04 6.27 1.58
CA ALA A 53 4.82 6.75 2.21
C ALA A 53 4.55 8.20 1.79
N ASP A 54 3.36 8.47 1.24
CA ASP A 54 2.93 9.83 0.86
C ASP A 54 2.85 10.78 2.08
N HIS A 55 2.54 10.19 3.24
CA HIS A 55 2.54 10.83 4.54
C HIS A 55 3.20 9.90 5.55
N ASP A 56 3.86 10.44 6.57
CA ASP A 56 4.41 9.63 7.65
C ASP A 56 3.28 8.79 8.28
N PRO A 57 3.32 7.44 8.18
CA PRO A 57 2.27 6.58 8.71
C PRO A 57 2.09 6.73 10.21
N TRP A 58 3.17 7.05 10.94
CA TRP A 58 3.11 7.31 12.37
C TRP A 58 2.33 8.60 12.66
N LEU A 59 2.62 9.69 11.94
CA LEU A 59 1.89 10.95 12.12
C LEU A 59 0.41 10.79 11.75
N LYS A 60 0.13 10.06 10.67
CA LYS A 60 -1.25 9.80 10.24
C LYS A 60 -2.00 8.97 11.28
N TYR A 61 -1.34 7.96 11.84
CA TYR A 61 -1.87 7.15 12.93
C TYR A 61 -2.24 7.99 14.15
N THR A 62 -1.32 8.84 14.62
CA THR A 62 -1.55 9.69 15.81
C THR A 62 -2.67 10.70 15.58
N GLU A 63 -2.72 11.35 14.41
CA GLU A 63 -3.81 12.26 14.02
C GLU A 63 -5.17 11.56 14.02
N ILE A 64 -5.26 10.37 13.42
CA ILE A 64 -6.52 9.61 13.35
C ILE A 64 -6.96 9.18 14.74
N MET A 65 -6.06 8.64 15.55
CA MET A 65 -6.39 8.28 16.93
C MET A 65 -6.91 9.49 17.71
N ALA A 66 -6.24 10.65 17.63
CA ALA A 66 -6.71 11.88 18.26
C ALA A 66 -8.11 12.31 17.77
N LEU A 67 -8.35 12.28 16.45
CA LEU A 67 -9.65 12.63 15.86
C LEU A 67 -10.77 11.68 16.28
N LEU A 68 -10.49 10.37 16.29
CA LEU A 68 -11.47 9.36 16.68
C LEU A 68 -11.87 9.51 18.15
N GLN A 69 -10.92 9.89 19.02
CA GLN A 69 -11.22 10.15 20.43
C GLN A 69 -12.26 11.27 20.61
N LEU A 70 -12.18 12.34 19.81
CA LEU A 70 -13.11 13.47 19.88
C LEU A 70 -14.55 13.10 19.52
N THR A 71 -14.77 11.95 18.88
CA THR A 71 -16.13 11.49 18.51
C THR A 71 -16.94 10.97 19.71
N GLY A 72 -16.28 10.66 20.83
CA GLY A 72 -16.90 10.02 21.99
C GLY A 72 -17.37 8.57 21.75
N LYS A 73 -17.07 7.99 20.57
CA LYS A 73 -17.34 6.57 20.28
C LYS A 73 -16.27 5.68 20.91
N GLY A 74 -16.56 4.38 20.99
CA GLY A 74 -15.52 3.43 21.34
C GLY A 74 -14.47 3.37 20.24
N VAL A 75 -13.20 3.28 20.60
CA VAL A 75 -12.10 3.18 19.63
C VAL A 75 -11.21 2.04 20.05
N ILE A 76 -10.93 1.13 19.12
CA ILE A 76 -9.98 0.03 19.27
C ILE A 76 -9.00 0.09 18.10
N SER A 77 -7.72 0.19 18.39
CA SER A 77 -6.64 0.07 17.43
C SER A 77 -5.91 -1.25 17.62
N MET A 78 -5.62 -1.94 16.54
CA MET A 78 -4.89 -3.21 16.50
C MET A 78 -3.85 -3.19 15.38
N GLY A 79 -2.66 -3.74 15.64
CA GLY A 79 -1.69 -4.04 14.60
C GLY A 79 -0.24 -3.78 15.01
N ASP A 80 0.67 -3.94 14.05
CA ASP A 80 2.11 -3.78 14.23
C ASP A 80 2.49 -2.31 14.18
N LEU A 81 2.82 -1.74 15.34
CA LEU A 81 3.20 -0.34 15.45
C LEU A 81 4.72 -0.14 15.44
N ASN A 82 5.50 -1.23 15.50
CA ASN A 82 6.95 -1.19 15.67
C ASN A 82 7.39 -0.26 16.83
N ALA A 83 6.62 -0.24 17.92
CA ALA A 83 6.70 0.75 19.00
C ALA A 83 6.90 0.09 20.38
N ARG A 84 8.11 -0.40 20.68
CA ARG A 84 8.37 -1.12 21.94
C ARG A 84 8.14 -0.23 23.18
N THR A 85 7.11 -0.55 23.97
CA THR A 85 6.70 0.19 25.19
C THR A 85 7.15 -0.43 26.51
N GLY A 86 7.58 -1.70 26.51
CA GLY A 86 7.87 -2.44 27.73
C GLY A 86 6.65 -2.47 28.67
N ASN A 87 6.87 -2.24 29.96
CA ASN A 87 5.81 -2.22 30.98
C ASN A 87 5.05 -0.87 31.08
N ARG A 88 5.32 0.11 30.21
CA ARG A 88 4.77 1.47 30.35
C ARG A 88 3.53 1.69 29.51
N GLY A 89 2.40 2.10 30.10
CA GLY A 89 1.13 2.35 29.41
C GLY A 89 0.70 3.81 29.35
N GLY A 90 -0.53 4.04 28.88
CA GLY A 90 -1.21 5.34 28.94
C GLY A 90 -1.54 5.74 30.37
N SER A 91 -2.07 4.81 31.17
CA SER A 91 -2.27 5.03 32.61
C SER A 91 -1.12 4.48 33.47
N GLU A 92 -0.84 5.21 34.55
CA GLU A 92 0.06 4.78 35.64
C GLU A 92 -0.65 3.90 36.68
N THR A 93 -1.99 3.87 36.68
CA THR A 93 -2.80 3.04 37.59
C THR A 93 -3.05 1.64 37.04
N VAL A 94 -2.95 1.45 35.73
CA VAL A 94 -3.12 0.15 35.08
C VAL A 94 -1.78 -0.59 35.08
N GLY A 95 -1.68 -1.62 35.92
CA GLY A 95 -0.50 -2.48 35.96
C GLY A 95 -0.29 -3.21 34.63
N ARG A 96 0.87 -3.02 34.01
CA ARG A 96 1.26 -3.74 32.79
C ARG A 96 2.50 -4.60 33.02
N VAL A 97 2.43 -5.87 32.59
CA VAL A 97 3.55 -6.81 32.57
C VAL A 97 3.73 -7.35 31.15
N SER A 98 4.74 -6.84 30.46
CA SER A 98 5.15 -7.26 29.13
C SER A 98 6.34 -8.21 29.19
N ALA A 99 6.39 -9.19 28.29
CA ALA A 99 7.51 -10.12 28.15
C ALA A 99 8.83 -9.38 27.83
N ASP A 100 8.74 -8.27 27.10
CA ASP A 100 9.88 -7.39 26.82
C ASP A 100 10.07 -6.26 27.84
N GLY A 101 9.40 -6.32 28.99
CA GLY A 101 9.41 -5.25 30.00
C GLY A 101 10.78 -4.96 30.61
N HIS A 102 11.72 -5.89 30.49
CA HIS A 102 13.13 -5.74 30.88
C HIS A 102 13.97 -4.98 29.84
N LYS A 103 13.45 -4.76 28.63
CA LYS A 103 14.12 -4.07 27.53
C LYS A 103 13.80 -2.56 27.58
N PRO A 104 14.72 -1.69 27.14
CA PRO A 104 14.46 -0.26 27.10
C PRO A 104 13.35 0.08 26.11
N THR A 105 12.50 1.04 26.46
CA THR A 105 11.48 1.60 25.56
C THR A 105 12.13 2.26 24.35
N SER A 106 11.56 2.04 23.17
CA SER A 106 11.99 2.69 21.93
C SER A 106 11.52 4.15 21.86
N SER A 107 12.10 4.94 20.95
CA SER A 107 11.66 6.31 20.66
C SER A 107 10.17 6.34 20.27
N ARG A 108 9.76 5.51 19.32
CA ARG A 108 8.34 5.34 18.97
C ARG A 108 7.49 4.81 20.11
N GLY A 109 8.03 3.91 20.94
CA GLY A 109 7.34 3.43 22.14
C GLY A 109 7.02 4.57 23.12
N ASN A 110 7.95 5.50 23.33
CA ASN A 110 7.71 6.70 24.13
C ASN A 110 6.62 7.59 23.51
N ALA A 111 6.63 7.76 22.19
CA ALA A 111 5.61 8.53 21.49
C ALA A 111 4.22 7.88 21.57
N LEU A 112 4.14 6.55 21.49
CA LEU A 112 2.89 5.80 21.68
C LEU A 112 2.33 5.96 23.09
N ILE A 113 3.20 5.86 24.11
CA ILE A 113 2.83 6.09 25.51
C ILE A 113 2.28 7.51 25.69
N GLN A 114 2.92 8.50 25.06
CA GLN A 114 2.48 9.90 25.13
C GLN A 114 1.13 10.10 24.43
N LEU A 115 0.92 9.54 23.24
CA LEU A 115 -0.38 9.55 22.55
C LEU A 115 -1.48 8.99 23.45
N CYS A 116 -1.20 7.87 24.12
CA CYS A 116 -2.15 7.24 25.03
C CYS A 116 -2.49 8.13 26.23
N LYS A 117 -1.49 8.79 26.82
CA LYS A 117 -1.68 9.76 27.91
C LYS A 117 -2.51 10.96 27.47
N ASP A 118 -2.17 11.55 26.33
CA ASP A 118 -2.77 12.80 25.84
C ASP A 118 -4.24 12.63 25.44
N HIS A 119 -4.62 11.44 24.98
CA HIS A 119 -5.96 11.18 24.45
C HIS A 119 -6.76 10.14 25.24
N GLY A 120 -6.27 9.67 26.40
CA GLY A 120 -7.01 8.73 27.25
C GLY A 120 -7.21 7.36 26.60
N TYR A 121 -6.16 6.83 25.97
CA TYR A 121 -6.10 5.46 25.49
C TYR A 121 -5.32 4.57 26.45
N GLU A 122 -5.68 3.30 26.49
CA GLU A 122 -4.96 2.27 27.23
C GLU A 122 -4.35 1.23 26.29
N ILE A 123 -3.17 0.75 26.66
CA ILE A 123 -2.51 -0.38 25.99
C ILE A 123 -2.93 -1.67 26.73
N LEU A 124 -3.55 -2.60 26.01
CA LEU A 124 -4.06 -3.83 26.61
C LEU A 124 -2.97 -4.90 26.79
N ASN A 125 -1.90 -4.86 25.99
CA ASN A 125 -0.76 -5.78 26.10
C ASN A 125 -0.17 -5.77 27.50
N GLY A 126 -0.21 -6.91 28.18
CA GLY A 126 0.26 -7.07 29.56
C GLY A 126 -0.61 -6.43 30.64
N ASN A 127 -1.78 -5.87 30.32
CA ASN A 127 -2.68 -5.27 31.29
C ASN A 127 -3.19 -6.35 32.27
N SER A 128 -2.95 -6.18 33.57
CA SER A 128 -3.27 -7.17 34.60
C SER A 128 -4.77 -7.49 34.76
N SER A 129 -5.65 -6.68 34.15
CA SER A 129 -7.09 -6.93 34.13
C SER A 129 -7.51 -8.07 33.20
N TYR A 130 -6.62 -8.49 32.29
CA TYR A 130 -6.84 -9.65 31.43
C TYR A 130 -5.91 -10.81 31.84
N GLY A 131 -6.23 -12.03 31.39
CA GLY A 131 -5.51 -13.25 31.77
C GLY A 131 -4.00 -13.21 31.43
N PRO A 132 -3.23 -14.19 31.92
CA PRO A 132 -1.76 -14.17 31.90
C PRO A 132 -1.14 -14.18 30.48
N ASP A 133 -1.94 -14.48 29.46
CA ASP A 133 -1.47 -14.71 28.10
C ASP A 133 -1.49 -13.45 27.23
N ASN A 134 -1.74 -12.27 27.81
CA ASN A 134 -1.91 -11.02 27.08
C ASN A 134 -0.62 -10.17 26.96
N GLY A 135 0.45 -10.54 27.68
CA GLY A 135 1.72 -9.81 27.73
C GLY A 135 2.87 -10.51 27.01
N ARG A 136 2.60 -11.58 26.24
CA ARG A 136 3.60 -12.39 25.56
C ARG A 136 4.25 -11.63 24.39
N TYR A 137 5.42 -12.09 23.95
CA TYR A 137 6.06 -11.57 22.74
C TYR A 137 5.13 -11.69 21.53
N THR A 138 5.13 -10.65 20.70
CA THR A 138 4.29 -10.60 19.49
C THR A 138 5.11 -10.68 18.22
N SER A 139 6.42 -10.41 18.27
CA SER A 139 7.34 -10.48 17.14
C SER A 139 8.57 -11.31 17.49
N PHE A 140 9.02 -12.14 16.54
CA PHE A 140 10.07 -13.15 16.67
C PHE A 140 11.07 -13.02 15.51
N GLN A 141 11.95 -12.01 15.58
CA GLN A 141 12.92 -11.71 14.54
C GLN A 141 14.28 -12.39 14.81
N PRO A 142 15.17 -12.53 13.81
CA PRO A 142 16.53 -13.06 14.01
C PRO A 142 17.33 -12.31 15.09
N GLN A 143 17.07 -11.01 15.21
CA GLN A 143 17.73 -10.13 16.17
C GLN A 143 17.13 -10.21 17.58
N GLY A 144 16.04 -10.96 17.76
CA GLY A 144 15.39 -11.22 19.03
C GLY A 144 13.88 -10.94 19.01
N GLU A 145 13.27 -11.14 20.18
CA GLU A 145 11.81 -11.08 20.35
C GLU A 145 11.37 -9.72 20.92
N ALA A 146 10.18 -9.24 20.56
CA ALA A 146 9.64 -7.98 21.06
C ALA A 146 8.11 -7.97 21.12
N VAL A 147 7.54 -7.03 21.88
CA VAL A 147 6.12 -6.68 21.84
C VAL A 147 5.98 -5.39 21.03
N VAL A 148 5.48 -5.54 19.81
CA VAL A 148 5.32 -4.44 18.85
C VAL A 148 3.92 -4.40 18.21
N ASP A 149 3.18 -5.49 18.34
CA ASP A 149 1.79 -5.61 17.93
C ASP A 149 0.89 -5.30 19.13
N TYR A 150 0.11 -4.23 19.04
CA TYR A 150 -0.64 -3.72 20.17
C TYR A 150 -2.13 -3.76 19.93
N VAL A 151 -2.88 -4.00 21.01
CA VAL A 151 -4.27 -3.57 21.13
C VAL A 151 -4.31 -2.33 22.01
N ILE A 152 -4.93 -1.27 21.49
CA ILE A 152 -5.06 0.03 22.16
C ILE A 152 -6.53 0.43 22.12
N ALA A 153 -7.10 0.80 23.25
CA ALA A 153 -8.51 1.16 23.30
C ALA A 153 -8.79 2.31 24.26
N ASN A 154 -9.82 3.11 23.97
CA ASN A 154 -10.31 4.11 24.90
C ASN A 154 -11.26 3.48 25.94
N GLU A 155 -11.58 4.22 26.98
CA GLU A 155 -12.43 3.76 28.09
C GLU A 155 -13.78 3.16 27.61
N VAL A 156 -14.41 3.79 26.61
CA VAL A 156 -15.70 3.36 26.06
C VAL A 156 -15.59 1.97 25.41
N ALA A 157 -14.53 1.71 24.66
CA ALA A 157 -14.30 0.40 24.06
C ALA A 157 -13.79 -0.64 25.08
N MET A 158 -12.94 -0.23 26.02
CA MET A 158 -12.42 -1.08 27.10
C MET A 158 -13.53 -1.73 27.91
N ALA A 159 -14.59 -0.98 28.23
CA ALA A 159 -15.77 -1.50 28.93
C ALA A 159 -16.51 -2.64 28.20
N ARG A 160 -16.17 -2.87 26.93
CA ARG A 160 -16.79 -3.87 26.06
C ARG A 160 -15.86 -5.02 25.69
N ILE A 161 -14.58 -4.95 25.99
CA ILE A 161 -13.63 -6.02 25.71
C ILE A 161 -13.70 -7.05 26.84
N ASN A 162 -14.20 -8.24 26.52
CA ASN A 162 -14.34 -9.35 27.47
C ASN A 162 -13.01 -10.05 27.73
N SER A 163 -12.23 -10.27 26.67
CA SER A 163 -10.97 -11.01 26.74
C SER A 163 -9.96 -10.39 25.77
N PHE A 164 -8.69 -10.58 26.09
CA PHE A 164 -7.58 -10.26 25.21
C PHE A 164 -6.47 -11.28 25.44
N ALA A 165 -5.94 -11.86 24.37
CA ALA A 165 -4.90 -12.88 24.41
C ALA A 165 -3.92 -12.75 23.25
N VAL A 166 -2.68 -13.18 23.51
CA VAL A 166 -1.64 -13.40 22.51
C VAL A 166 -1.35 -14.91 22.49
N PRO A 167 -1.95 -15.67 21.56
CA PRO A 167 -1.69 -17.10 21.43
C PRO A 167 -0.20 -17.39 21.18
N HIS A 168 0.19 -18.67 21.34
CA HIS A 168 1.55 -19.07 20.98
C HIS A 168 1.82 -18.80 19.49
N PRO A 169 3.03 -18.33 19.14
CA PRO A 169 3.39 -18.07 17.76
C PRO A 169 3.24 -19.34 16.92
N ASP A 170 2.73 -19.17 15.71
CA ASP A 170 2.73 -20.22 14.71
C ASP A 170 4.04 -20.20 13.92
N ALA A 171 4.30 -21.24 13.12
CA ALA A 171 5.48 -21.29 12.24
C ALA A 171 5.27 -20.53 10.91
N GLN A 172 4.14 -19.86 10.74
CA GLN A 172 3.67 -19.29 9.47
C GLN A 172 3.95 -17.80 9.36
N SER A 173 4.09 -17.12 10.50
CA SER A 173 4.52 -15.73 10.61
C SER A 173 5.59 -15.60 11.70
N ASP A 174 6.49 -14.64 11.49
CA ASP A 174 7.38 -14.11 12.52
C ASP A 174 6.66 -13.22 13.53
N HIS A 175 5.34 -13.04 13.40
CA HIS A 175 4.48 -12.39 14.39
C HIS A 175 3.44 -13.37 14.96
N ALA A 176 3.13 -13.25 16.24
CA ALA A 176 2.00 -13.94 16.86
C ALA A 176 0.70 -13.14 16.63
N ALA A 177 -0.40 -13.85 16.40
CA ALA A 177 -1.71 -13.24 16.36
C ALA A 177 -2.07 -12.57 17.69
N ILE A 178 -2.90 -11.53 17.63
CA ILE A 178 -3.50 -10.88 18.80
C ILE A 178 -5.03 -10.98 18.68
N ILE A 179 -5.70 -11.42 19.75
CA ILE A 179 -7.12 -11.76 19.71
C ILE A 179 -7.84 -11.02 20.82
N ILE A 180 -8.93 -10.33 20.47
CA ILE A 180 -9.88 -9.74 21.43
C ILE A 180 -11.26 -10.35 21.25
N ASP A 181 -11.97 -10.53 22.35
CA ASP A 181 -13.40 -10.81 22.35
C ASP A 181 -14.17 -9.56 22.76
N LEU A 182 -15.06 -9.10 21.88
CA LEU A 182 -15.90 -7.94 22.14
C LEU A 182 -17.32 -8.38 22.52
N LYS A 183 -17.82 -7.90 23.65
CA LYS A 183 -19.21 -8.10 24.07
C LYS A 183 -20.14 -7.29 23.18
N ALA A 184 -20.87 -7.93 22.27
CA ALA A 184 -21.87 -7.28 21.41
C ALA A 184 -22.91 -6.49 22.22
N ARG A 185 -23.44 -5.39 21.67
CA ARG A 185 -24.59 -4.71 22.26
C ARG A 185 -25.79 -5.66 22.27
N ASN A 186 -26.51 -5.75 23.40
CA ASN A 186 -27.73 -6.55 23.50
C ASN A 186 -28.72 -6.18 22.38
N ARG A 187 -29.08 -7.16 21.55
CA ARG A 187 -30.07 -7.00 20.49
C ARG A 187 -31.03 -8.18 20.44
N ALA A 188 -32.30 -7.86 20.19
CA ALA A 188 -33.22 -8.82 19.60
C ALA A 188 -32.71 -9.19 18.20
N PRO A 189 -32.84 -10.47 17.77
CA PRO A 189 -32.33 -10.90 16.46
C PRO A 189 -32.93 -10.06 15.34
N ALA A 190 -32.08 -9.58 14.44
CA ALA A 190 -32.52 -8.78 13.29
C ALA A 190 -33.38 -9.66 12.36
N PRO A 191 -34.51 -9.17 11.84
CA PRO A 191 -35.25 -9.90 10.81
C PRO A 191 -34.41 -9.96 9.54
N VAL A 192 -34.26 -11.17 9.01
CA VAL A 192 -33.65 -11.42 7.69
C VAL A 192 -34.43 -10.64 6.64
N LEU A 193 -33.84 -9.57 6.10
CA LEU A 193 -34.46 -8.79 5.03
C LEU A 193 -34.41 -9.60 3.73
N ALA A 194 -35.55 -10.20 3.38
CA ALA A 194 -35.80 -10.71 2.04
C ALA A 194 -35.62 -9.58 1.01
N ARG A 195 -34.76 -9.82 0.01
CA ARG A 195 -34.49 -8.93 -1.12
C ARG A 195 -35.80 -8.51 -1.80
N ASN A 196 -36.17 -7.24 -1.65
CA ASN A 196 -37.19 -6.58 -2.48
C ASN A 196 -36.73 -5.15 -2.79
N TRP A 197 -35.80 -5.03 -3.73
CA TRP A 197 -35.50 -3.76 -4.39
C TRP A 197 -36.51 -3.53 -5.50
N LYS A 198 -37.27 -2.42 -5.45
CA LYS A 198 -38.04 -1.91 -6.59
C LYS A 198 -37.40 -0.60 -7.08
N PRO A 199 -37.22 -0.39 -8.39
CA PRO A 199 -36.65 0.85 -8.92
C PRO A 199 -37.60 2.02 -8.69
N THR A 200 -37.07 3.15 -8.23
CA THR A 200 -37.81 4.40 -8.06
C THR A 200 -38.29 4.96 -9.40
N GLN A 201 -39.54 5.43 -9.41
CA GLN A 201 -40.20 6.04 -10.57
C GLN A 201 -39.48 7.33 -11.02
N ARG A 202 -39.34 7.47 -12.35
CA ARG A 202 -38.77 8.65 -13.02
C ARG A 202 -39.52 9.92 -12.65
N ILE A 203 -38.78 10.93 -12.18
CA ILE A 203 -39.25 12.33 -12.09
C ILE A 203 -39.49 12.85 -13.51
N ARG A 204 -40.64 13.49 -13.76
CA ARG A 204 -41.02 14.04 -15.07
C ARG A 204 -40.19 15.27 -15.44
N ALA A 205 -39.94 15.43 -16.73
CA ALA A 205 -39.01 16.40 -17.33
C ALA A 205 -39.43 17.89 -17.25
N ASP A 206 -40.53 18.22 -16.55
CA ASP A 206 -41.10 19.56 -16.59
C ASP A 206 -40.59 20.50 -15.48
N ASP A 207 -39.95 19.97 -14.43
CA ASP A 207 -39.41 20.79 -13.32
C ASP A 207 -38.04 21.45 -13.63
N ALA A 208 -37.38 21.06 -14.73
CA ALA A 208 -36.04 21.55 -15.08
C ALA A 208 -36.04 22.97 -15.69
N ARG A 209 -37.18 23.48 -16.19
CA ARG A 209 -37.24 24.76 -16.93
C ARG A 209 -37.31 26.02 -16.06
N ARG A 210 -37.38 25.89 -14.73
CA ARG A 210 -37.53 27.04 -13.79
C ARG A 210 -36.22 27.52 -13.15
N ARG A 211 -35.08 26.86 -13.40
CA ARG A 211 -33.79 27.28 -12.83
C ARG A 211 -32.96 27.90 -13.94
N GLY A 212 -32.65 29.20 -13.81
CA GLY A 212 -31.76 29.92 -14.72
C GLY A 212 -30.35 29.31 -14.76
N PRO A 213 -29.48 29.77 -15.66
CA PRO A 213 -28.16 29.19 -15.86
C PRO A 213 -27.35 29.29 -14.57
N ALA A 214 -26.77 28.16 -14.16
CA ALA A 214 -25.85 28.11 -13.03
C ALA A 214 -24.65 29.02 -13.30
N PRO A 215 -24.17 29.77 -12.28
CA PRO A 215 -22.95 30.55 -12.44
C PRO A 215 -21.77 29.62 -12.77
N GLY A 216 -20.90 30.08 -13.68
CA GLY A 216 -19.73 29.33 -14.15
C GLY A 216 -18.83 28.88 -12.99
N LEU A 217 -18.31 27.66 -13.11
CA LEU A 217 -17.45 27.02 -12.11
C LEU A 217 -16.20 27.87 -11.83
N PRO A 218 -15.88 28.17 -10.55
CA PRO A 218 -14.58 28.68 -10.15
C PRO A 218 -13.49 27.59 -10.22
N ASP A 219 -12.22 27.99 -10.22
CA ASP A 219 -11.07 27.08 -10.20
C ASP A 219 -11.20 25.96 -9.16
N ALA A 220 -10.95 24.71 -9.61
CA ALA A 220 -11.26 23.47 -8.91
C ALA A 220 -10.97 23.48 -7.39
N THR A 221 -12.05 23.32 -6.61
CA THR A 221 -12.03 23.26 -5.15
C THR A 221 -11.34 21.99 -4.63
N GLU A 222 -11.08 21.91 -3.33
CA GLU A 222 -10.60 20.67 -2.69
C GLU A 222 -11.62 19.53 -2.81
N LEU A 223 -12.92 19.87 -2.80
CA LEU A 223 -14.02 18.94 -3.02
C LEU A 223 -13.99 18.37 -4.45
N ASP A 224 -13.71 19.20 -5.46
CA ASP A 224 -13.58 18.75 -6.85
C ASP A 224 -12.38 17.83 -7.03
N ARG A 225 -11.28 18.10 -6.32
CA ARG A 225 -10.10 17.21 -6.31
C ARG A 225 -10.40 15.86 -5.68
N LEU A 226 -11.10 15.85 -4.53
CA LEU A 226 -11.53 14.63 -3.86
C LEU A 226 -12.54 13.85 -4.71
N PHE A 227 -13.45 14.53 -5.40
CA PHE A 227 -14.42 13.92 -6.31
C PHE A 227 -13.74 13.32 -7.55
N ILE A 228 -12.81 14.04 -8.19
CA ILE A 228 -12.01 13.52 -9.30
C ILE A 228 -11.17 12.33 -8.84
N ALA A 229 -10.52 12.40 -7.68
CA ALA A 229 -9.76 11.28 -7.10
C ALA A 229 -10.66 10.06 -6.83
N THR A 230 -11.90 10.28 -6.38
CA THR A 230 -12.90 9.22 -6.16
C THR A 230 -13.38 8.59 -7.48
N LEU A 231 -13.52 9.37 -8.55
CA LEU A 231 -13.85 8.84 -9.88
C LEU A 231 -12.66 8.09 -10.49
N GLN A 232 -11.45 8.60 -10.29
CA GLN A 232 -10.22 7.96 -10.76
C GLN A 232 -9.93 6.66 -10.01
N SER A 233 -10.24 6.54 -8.72
CA SER A 233 -9.96 5.33 -7.92
C SER A 233 -10.72 4.08 -8.41
N LYS A 234 -11.81 4.25 -9.17
CA LYS A 234 -12.54 3.16 -9.84
C LYS A 234 -11.92 2.70 -11.17
N LEU A 235 -11.02 3.49 -11.75
CA LEU A 235 -10.37 3.17 -13.02
C LEU A 235 -9.11 2.34 -12.76
N SER A 236 -8.90 1.30 -13.57
CA SER A 236 -7.62 0.57 -13.59
C SER A 236 -6.49 1.51 -14.04
N LEU A 237 -5.24 1.21 -13.67
CA LEU A 237 -4.09 2.02 -14.09
C LEU A 237 -4.06 2.25 -15.62
N PRO A 238 -4.27 1.23 -16.49
CA PRO A 238 -4.38 1.46 -17.94
C PRO A 238 -5.47 2.47 -18.33
N GLN A 239 -6.63 2.43 -17.66
CA GLN A 239 -7.72 3.39 -17.91
C GLN A 239 -7.38 4.79 -17.42
N LYS A 240 -6.73 4.93 -16.26
CA LYS A 240 -6.23 6.22 -15.75
C LYS A 240 -5.23 6.85 -16.69
N LEU A 241 -4.26 6.06 -17.19
CA LEU A 241 -3.25 6.52 -18.13
C LEU A 241 -3.87 6.88 -19.49
N ALA A 242 -4.81 6.08 -20.00
CA ALA A 242 -5.53 6.40 -21.23
C ALA A 242 -6.33 7.71 -21.09
N LYS A 243 -6.98 7.94 -19.94
CA LYS A 243 -7.67 9.20 -19.64
C LYS A 243 -6.70 10.39 -19.51
N LEU A 244 -5.54 10.18 -18.89
CA LEU A 244 -4.56 11.25 -18.68
C LEU A 244 -3.87 11.65 -19.98
N PHE A 245 -3.37 10.68 -20.75
CA PHE A 245 -2.51 10.92 -21.92
C PHE A 245 -3.29 10.98 -23.23
N GLY A 246 -4.55 10.52 -23.25
CA GLY A 246 -5.38 10.50 -24.44
C GLY A 246 -4.97 9.41 -25.45
N PRO A 247 -5.63 9.37 -26.62
CA PRO A 247 -5.45 8.32 -27.61
C PRO A 247 -4.15 8.47 -28.41
N VAL A 248 -3.63 7.34 -28.91
CA VAL A 248 -2.57 7.29 -29.92
C VAL A 248 -3.18 7.58 -31.29
N THR A 249 -2.59 8.50 -32.04
CA THR A 249 -3.05 8.90 -33.39
C THR A 249 -1.97 8.75 -34.47
N ALA A 250 -0.76 8.35 -34.09
CA ALA A 250 0.33 8.04 -35.00
C ALA A 250 1.16 6.87 -34.44
N SER A 251 1.86 6.13 -35.31
CA SER A 251 2.81 5.10 -34.89
C SER A 251 3.90 4.96 -35.95
N SER A 252 5.15 4.83 -35.50
CA SER A 252 6.33 4.56 -36.32
C SER A 252 7.12 3.37 -35.76
N ASN A 253 8.16 2.94 -36.48
CA ASN A 253 9.20 2.11 -35.86
C ASN A 253 9.77 2.83 -34.63
N PRO A 254 9.95 2.11 -33.51
CA PRO A 254 10.40 2.71 -32.27
C PRO A 254 11.85 3.19 -32.39
N VAL A 255 12.10 4.42 -31.94
CA VAL A 255 13.47 4.93 -31.73
C VAL A 255 13.89 4.60 -30.31
N GLU A 256 15.02 3.93 -30.17
CA GLU A 256 15.59 3.52 -28.88
C GLU A 256 16.51 4.60 -28.34
N ILE A 257 16.25 5.04 -27.12
CA ILE A 257 16.93 6.18 -26.51
C ILE A 257 17.27 5.80 -25.07
N TYR A 258 18.52 5.98 -24.69
CA TYR A 258 19.00 5.72 -23.34
C TYR A 258 19.20 7.04 -22.62
N VAL A 259 18.73 7.13 -21.38
CA VAL A 259 18.85 8.33 -20.56
C VAL A 259 19.40 7.97 -19.18
N ASP A 260 20.15 8.90 -18.60
CA ASP A 260 20.75 8.72 -17.28
C ASP A 260 20.92 10.08 -16.56
N GLY A 261 20.96 10.04 -15.24
CA GLY A 261 21.26 11.14 -14.34
C GLY A 261 22.54 10.86 -13.56
N SER A 262 23.38 11.88 -13.40
CA SER A 262 24.58 11.78 -12.57
C SER A 262 24.70 12.97 -11.66
N CYS A 263 25.10 12.76 -10.41
CA CYS A 263 25.34 13.84 -9.46
C CYS A 263 26.67 13.65 -8.73
N LEU A 264 27.61 14.57 -8.96
CA LEU A 264 28.82 14.70 -8.16
C LEU A 264 28.45 15.23 -6.78
N ASN A 265 29.05 14.66 -5.73
CA ASN A 265 28.79 15.04 -4.33
C ASN A 265 27.30 15.05 -3.95
N ASN A 266 26.51 14.08 -4.46
CA ASN A 266 25.07 14.00 -4.20
C ASN A 266 24.74 14.07 -2.70
N GLY A 267 23.77 14.90 -2.34
CA GLY A 267 23.38 15.15 -0.94
C GLY A 267 24.28 16.12 -0.16
N ARG A 268 25.21 16.83 -0.83
CA ARG A 268 26.07 17.87 -0.21
C ARG A 268 25.83 19.23 -0.85
N ASP A 269 26.25 20.29 -0.17
CA ASP A 269 26.04 21.69 -0.62
C ASP A 269 26.74 22.02 -1.94
N ASN A 270 27.82 21.29 -2.28
CA ASN A 270 28.55 21.43 -3.54
C ASN A 270 28.14 20.39 -4.58
N ALA A 271 26.93 19.82 -4.46
CA ALA A 271 26.40 18.87 -5.41
C ALA A 271 26.29 19.49 -6.81
N CYS A 272 26.64 18.70 -7.83
CA CYS A 272 26.55 19.12 -9.22
C CYS A 272 25.94 17.98 -10.03
N ALA A 273 24.75 18.22 -10.59
CA ALA A 273 24.00 17.21 -11.32
C ALA A 273 24.01 17.46 -12.84
N GLY A 274 24.01 16.37 -13.59
CA GLY A 274 23.95 16.35 -15.05
C GLY A 274 22.95 15.33 -15.55
N ALA A 275 22.47 15.57 -16.76
CA ALA A 275 21.57 14.70 -17.51
C ALA A 275 22.26 14.27 -18.80
N GLY A 276 22.13 12.99 -19.13
CA GLY A 276 22.68 12.38 -20.34
C GLY A 276 21.58 11.79 -21.20
N VAL A 277 21.62 12.08 -22.50
CA VAL A 277 20.68 11.53 -23.48
C VAL A 277 21.46 10.92 -24.65
N PHE A 278 21.30 9.62 -24.86
CA PHE A 278 21.97 8.86 -25.89
C PHE A 278 20.98 8.23 -26.88
N TRP A 279 20.98 8.72 -28.10
CA TRP A 279 20.16 8.25 -29.23
C TRP A 279 20.87 7.21 -30.10
N GLY A 280 22.18 7.03 -29.90
CA GLY A 280 23.01 6.12 -30.67
C GLY A 280 24.40 6.69 -30.96
N PRO A 281 25.34 5.87 -31.45
CA PRO A 281 26.69 6.32 -31.77
C PRO A 281 26.70 7.49 -32.76
N ASN A 282 27.43 8.57 -32.44
CA ASN A 282 27.56 9.78 -33.26
C ASN A 282 26.23 10.46 -33.64
N HIS A 283 25.14 10.18 -32.93
CA HIS A 283 23.85 10.79 -33.22
C HIS A 283 23.87 12.27 -32.81
N VAL A 284 23.37 13.15 -33.69
CA VAL A 284 23.40 14.61 -33.50
C VAL A 284 22.58 15.09 -32.30
N LEU A 285 21.61 14.29 -31.86
CA LEU A 285 20.78 14.58 -30.68
C LEU A 285 21.36 14.04 -29.37
N ASN A 286 22.56 13.43 -29.37
CA ASN A 286 23.21 13.06 -28.12
C ASN A 286 23.52 14.32 -27.31
N GLU A 287 23.04 14.37 -26.09
CA GLU A 287 23.05 15.59 -25.28
C GLU A 287 23.62 15.30 -23.89
N ALA A 288 24.57 16.12 -23.45
CA ALA A 288 25.02 16.21 -22.08
C ALA A 288 24.60 17.59 -21.58
N ALA A 289 23.83 17.65 -20.51
CA ALA A 289 23.27 18.90 -20.00
C ALA A 289 23.54 19.06 -18.50
N ARG A 290 23.84 20.30 -18.10
CA ARG A 290 23.80 20.66 -16.68
C ARG A 290 22.34 20.69 -16.23
N VAL A 291 22.05 20.07 -15.09
CA VAL A 291 20.72 20.12 -14.50
C VAL A 291 20.50 21.51 -13.89
N PRO A 292 19.38 22.20 -14.17
CA PRO A 292 19.02 23.44 -13.48
C PRO A 292 18.50 23.18 -12.06
N ASP A 293 18.70 24.13 -11.14
CA ASP A 293 18.21 24.11 -9.76
C ASP A 293 18.70 22.92 -8.91
N ASN A 294 17.81 22.19 -8.23
CA ASN A 294 18.15 21.18 -7.22
C ASN A 294 19.11 20.10 -7.75
N GLN A 295 20.39 20.20 -7.37
CA GLN A 295 21.46 19.33 -7.88
C GLN A 295 21.40 17.95 -7.21
N THR A 296 20.54 17.06 -7.73
CA THR A 296 20.39 15.68 -7.24
C THR A 296 20.42 14.69 -8.39
N ASN A 297 20.75 13.43 -8.10
CA ASN A 297 20.72 12.39 -9.12
C ASN A 297 19.33 12.25 -9.76
N ASN A 298 18.30 12.17 -8.90
CA ASN A 298 16.91 12.00 -9.32
C ASN A 298 16.43 13.14 -10.23
N ARG A 299 16.84 14.39 -10.00
CA ARG A 299 16.49 15.50 -10.91
C ARG A 299 17.20 15.34 -12.26
N GLY A 300 18.44 14.84 -12.28
CA GLY A 300 19.16 14.50 -13.51
C GLY A 300 18.42 13.48 -14.37
N GLU A 301 17.97 12.39 -13.76
CA GLU A 301 17.17 11.34 -14.43
C GLU A 301 15.91 11.90 -15.10
N VAL A 302 15.14 12.68 -14.34
CA VAL A 302 13.87 13.25 -14.80
C VAL A 302 14.14 14.30 -15.89
N TYR A 303 15.18 15.12 -15.71
CA TYR A 303 15.56 16.14 -16.70
C TYR A 303 16.03 15.51 -18.02
N ALA A 304 16.73 14.38 -17.99
CA ALA A 304 17.13 13.65 -19.19
C ALA A 304 15.91 13.17 -20.01
N ILE A 305 14.87 12.65 -19.33
CA ILE A 305 13.60 12.27 -19.99
C ILE A 305 12.91 13.51 -20.60
N LEU A 306 12.88 14.64 -19.88
CA LEU A 306 12.32 15.88 -20.40
C LEU A 306 13.03 16.33 -21.68
N LEU A 307 14.37 16.29 -21.70
CA LEU A 307 15.16 16.64 -22.89
C LEU A 307 14.80 15.75 -24.07
N VAL A 308 14.65 14.43 -23.88
CA VAL A 308 14.19 13.53 -24.95
C VAL A 308 12.86 14.00 -25.52
N LEU A 309 11.88 14.29 -24.67
CA LEU A 309 10.53 14.67 -25.10
C LEU A 309 10.49 16.03 -25.80
N LEU A 310 11.40 16.95 -25.45
CA LEU A 310 11.56 18.25 -26.11
C LEU A 310 12.18 18.14 -27.50
N ARG A 311 13.06 17.16 -27.73
CA ARG A 311 13.78 16.97 -29.01
C ARG A 311 13.05 16.04 -29.97
N ALA A 312 12.35 15.05 -29.45
CA ALA A 312 11.71 14.00 -30.23
C ALA A 312 10.50 14.53 -31.02
N ASP A 313 10.41 14.23 -32.31
CA ASP A 313 9.21 14.47 -33.10
C ASP A 313 7.97 13.80 -32.47
N ALA A 314 6.86 14.55 -32.37
CA ALA A 314 5.66 14.14 -31.64
C ALA A 314 4.92 12.93 -32.25
N SER A 315 5.21 12.57 -33.50
CA SER A 315 4.65 11.44 -34.23
C SER A 315 5.56 10.21 -34.27
N THR A 316 6.73 10.29 -33.64
CA THR A 316 7.67 9.17 -33.54
C THR A 316 7.42 8.33 -32.29
N THR A 317 7.30 7.01 -32.47
CA THR A 317 7.25 6.05 -31.36
C THR A 317 8.58 6.02 -30.63
N LEU A 318 8.58 6.15 -29.31
CA LEU A 318 9.81 6.16 -28.50
C LEU A 318 9.89 4.95 -27.57
N HIS A 319 11.07 4.35 -27.50
CA HIS A 319 11.47 3.43 -26.43
C HIS A 319 12.56 4.12 -25.60
N ILE A 320 12.19 4.57 -24.40
CA ILE A 320 13.11 5.27 -23.49
C ILE A 320 13.59 4.28 -22.43
N TYR A 321 14.89 4.00 -22.46
CA TYR A 321 15.58 3.13 -21.54
C TYR A 321 16.23 3.95 -20.42
N SER A 322 15.98 3.58 -19.17
CA SER A 322 16.56 4.21 -17.98
C SER A 322 16.68 3.19 -16.87
N ASP A 323 17.65 3.34 -15.97
CA ASP A 323 17.76 2.54 -14.74
C ASP A 323 17.06 3.19 -13.53
N SER A 324 16.55 4.42 -13.70
CA SER A 324 15.83 5.17 -12.66
C SER A 324 14.40 4.67 -12.46
N GLU A 325 14.23 3.70 -11.56
CA GLU A 325 12.89 3.23 -11.14
C GLU A 325 12.01 4.40 -10.65
N TYR A 326 12.59 5.38 -9.96
CA TYR A 326 11.91 6.59 -9.50
C TYR A 326 11.29 7.38 -10.65
N ALA A 327 12.07 7.70 -11.69
CA ALA A 327 11.58 8.50 -12.81
C ALA A 327 10.50 7.75 -13.60
N LEU A 328 10.75 6.47 -13.90
CA LEU A 328 9.84 5.64 -14.68
C LEU A 328 8.49 5.44 -13.96
N GLN A 329 8.50 4.98 -12.70
CA GLN A 329 7.26 4.78 -11.93
C GLN A 329 6.48 6.08 -11.72
N THR A 330 7.16 7.22 -11.51
CA THR A 330 6.45 8.48 -11.33
C THR A 330 5.71 8.90 -12.59
N ILE A 331 6.30 8.70 -13.78
CA ILE A 331 5.66 9.01 -15.05
C ILE A 331 4.54 8.02 -15.39
N THR A 332 4.74 6.72 -15.14
CA THR A 332 3.86 5.67 -15.67
C THR A 332 2.82 5.15 -14.68
N GLU A 333 3.06 5.27 -13.37
CA GLU A 333 2.19 4.72 -12.34
C GLU A 333 1.57 5.81 -11.48
N ARG A 334 2.33 6.84 -11.10
CA ARG A 334 1.88 7.90 -10.18
C ARG A 334 1.33 9.15 -10.88
N SER A 335 1.60 9.33 -12.17
CA SER A 335 1.22 10.55 -12.89
C SER A 335 -0.27 10.91 -12.85
N PRO A 336 -1.25 9.97 -12.81
CA PRO A 336 -2.66 10.33 -12.66
C PRO A 336 -2.95 11.03 -11.32
N GLU A 337 -2.41 10.49 -10.23
CA GLU A 337 -2.57 11.02 -8.88
C GLU A 337 -1.80 12.32 -8.70
N GLU A 338 -0.54 12.36 -9.13
CA GLU A 338 0.32 13.55 -9.05
C GLU A 338 -0.25 14.72 -9.88
N HIS A 339 -0.82 14.43 -11.05
CA HIS A 339 -1.54 15.42 -11.85
C HIS A 339 -2.76 15.98 -11.10
N ALA A 340 -3.55 15.13 -10.43
CA ALA A 340 -4.70 15.58 -9.64
C ALA A 340 -4.27 16.46 -8.45
N GLN A 341 -3.09 16.20 -7.89
CA GLN A 341 -2.49 16.98 -6.81
C GLN A 341 -1.70 18.22 -7.29
N ARG A 342 -1.70 18.51 -8.59
CA ARG A 342 -0.99 19.66 -9.21
C ARG A 342 0.53 19.60 -8.99
N TRP A 343 1.12 18.41 -9.01
CA TRP A 343 2.57 18.21 -9.02
C TRP A 343 3.31 18.79 -7.82
N LYS A 344 2.76 18.59 -6.61
CA LYS A 344 3.38 19.02 -5.34
C LYS A 344 4.49 18.09 -4.83
N CYS A 345 4.87 17.07 -5.61
CA CYS A 345 5.93 16.13 -5.29
C CYS A 345 7.34 16.66 -5.63
N PRO A 346 8.42 16.01 -5.13
CA PRO A 346 9.78 16.30 -5.57
C PRO A 346 9.92 16.23 -7.10
N ASN A 347 10.58 17.21 -7.70
CA ASN A 347 10.73 17.36 -9.16
C ASN A 347 9.41 17.53 -9.93
N GLY A 348 8.32 17.89 -9.24
CA GLY A 348 7.00 18.07 -9.83
C GLY A 348 6.95 19.13 -10.94
N ASP A 349 7.85 20.11 -10.92
CA ASP A 349 8.03 21.08 -12.00
C ASP A 349 8.39 20.41 -13.34
N LEU A 350 9.33 19.46 -13.31
CA LEU A 350 9.72 18.69 -14.50
C LEU A 350 8.65 17.67 -14.88
N PHE A 351 8.06 16.97 -13.91
CA PHE A 351 7.03 15.96 -14.20
C PHE A 351 5.76 16.57 -14.81
N ARG A 352 5.36 17.76 -14.37
CA ARG A 352 4.26 18.52 -14.98
C ARG A 352 4.49 18.71 -16.49
N ASP A 353 5.69 19.12 -16.85
CA ASP A 353 6.04 19.48 -18.22
C ASP A 353 6.25 18.22 -19.08
N ILE A 354 6.82 17.15 -18.50
CA ILE A 354 6.86 15.81 -19.11
C ILE A 354 5.45 15.31 -19.43
N VAL A 355 4.52 15.36 -18.47
CA VAL A 355 3.15 14.90 -18.70
C VAL A 355 2.43 15.74 -19.74
N ALA A 356 2.64 17.06 -19.74
CA ALA A 356 2.08 17.90 -20.78
C ALA A 356 2.61 17.53 -22.17
N LEU A 357 3.92 17.34 -22.32
CA LEU A 357 4.51 16.88 -23.59
C LEU A 357 3.93 15.53 -24.00
N LEU A 358 3.82 14.55 -23.10
CA LEU A 358 3.23 13.24 -23.38
C LEU A 358 1.76 13.33 -23.82
N LYS A 359 0.97 14.26 -23.29
CA LYS A 359 -0.40 14.52 -23.74
C LYS A 359 -0.44 15.04 -25.18
N PHE A 360 0.43 15.99 -25.52
CA PHE A 360 0.52 16.58 -26.86
C PHE A 360 1.10 15.63 -27.92
N ARG A 361 1.86 14.61 -27.51
CA ARG A 361 2.39 13.61 -28.42
C ARG A 361 1.28 12.77 -29.05
N ARG A 362 1.46 12.46 -30.34
CA ARG A 362 0.54 11.64 -31.15
C ARG A 362 0.92 10.17 -31.13
N ALA A 363 2.22 9.88 -31.03
CA ALA A 363 2.78 8.53 -31.00
C ALA A 363 3.08 8.02 -29.59
N PRO A 364 3.14 6.70 -29.39
CA PRO A 364 3.32 6.11 -28.08
C PRO A 364 4.77 6.22 -27.57
N VAL A 365 4.90 6.18 -26.24
CA VAL A 365 6.17 6.12 -25.51
C VAL A 365 6.17 4.90 -24.60
N VAL A 366 7.18 4.05 -24.73
CA VAL A 366 7.41 2.88 -23.88
C VAL A 366 8.64 3.15 -23.04
N PHE A 367 8.46 3.17 -21.72
CA PHE A 367 9.55 3.24 -20.77
C PHE A 367 10.04 1.83 -20.42
N ILE A 368 11.34 1.60 -20.52
CA ILE A 368 11.94 0.28 -20.33
C ILE A 368 13.03 0.39 -19.27
N GLN A 369 12.86 -0.36 -18.18
CA GLN A 369 13.85 -0.39 -17.12
C GLN A 369 15.06 -1.22 -17.54
N VAL A 370 16.25 -0.64 -17.42
CA VAL A 370 17.52 -1.36 -17.56
C VAL A 370 18.21 -1.46 -16.21
N LYS A 371 19.17 -2.39 -16.10
CA LYS A 371 19.95 -2.55 -14.88
C LYS A 371 21.11 -1.55 -14.91
N GLY A 372 21.19 -0.68 -13.92
CA GLY A 372 22.34 0.20 -13.75
C GLY A 372 23.63 -0.59 -13.62
N HIS A 373 24.71 -0.07 -14.21
CA HIS A 373 26.07 -0.61 -14.09
C HIS A 373 26.19 -2.10 -14.50
N SER A 374 25.37 -2.56 -15.45
CA SER A 374 25.35 -3.96 -15.88
C SER A 374 26.22 -4.25 -17.12
N GLY A 375 27.02 -3.28 -17.57
CA GLY A 375 27.81 -3.37 -18.80
C GLY A 375 26.99 -3.17 -20.08
N ASN A 376 25.83 -2.50 -19.98
CA ASN A 376 25.07 -2.10 -21.16
C ASN A 376 25.71 -0.86 -21.77
N LYS A 377 26.44 -1.04 -22.87
CA LYS A 377 27.21 0.02 -23.53
C LYS A 377 26.39 1.29 -23.87
N HIS A 378 25.10 1.15 -24.15
CA HIS A 378 24.26 2.32 -24.46
C HIS A 378 23.84 3.07 -23.19
N ASN A 379 23.55 2.35 -22.10
CA ASN A 379 23.30 2.97 -20.80
C ASN A 379 24.58 3.62 -20.26
N ASP A 380 25.71 2.92 -20.37
CA ASP A 380 27.02 3.44 -19.99
C ASP A 380 27.38 4.71 -20.80
N ALA A 381 26.96 4.80 -22.06
CA ALA A 381 27.14 6.00 -22.87
C ALA A 381 26.25 7.17 -22.38
N ALA A 382 25.03 6.89 -21.91
CA ALA A 382 24.16 7.89 -21.29
C ALA A 382 24.73 8.37 -19.95
N ASP A 383 25.23 7.46 -19.09
CA ASP A 383 25.92 7.77 -17.84
C ASP A 383 27.12 8.71 -18.07
N GLU A 384 27.96 8.41 -19.06
CA GLU A 384 29.11 9.26 -19.40
C GLU A 384 28.69 10.64 -19.95
N LEU A 385 27.55 10.75 -20.63
CA LEU A 385 26.97 12.04 -20.99
C LEU A 385 26.47 12.78 -19.75
N ALA A 386 25.80 12.09 -18.82
CA ALA A 386 25.30 12.67 -17.57
C ALA A 386 26.43 13.20 -16.68
N LYS A 387 27.50 12.41 -16.49
CA LYS A 387 28.73 12.83 -15.78
C LYS A 387 29.38 14.05 -16.42
N ARG A 388 29.36 14.14 -17.75
CA ARG A 388 29.87 15.31 -18.47
C ARG A 388 28.99 16.53 -18.21
N GLY A 389 27.67 16.37 -18.24
CA GLY A 389 26.69 17.41 -17.89
C GLY A 389 26.90 17.93 -16.46
N ALA A 390 27.20 17.06 -15.51
CA ALA A 390 27.48 17.44 -14.12
C ALA A 390 28.73 18.32 -13.95
N ARG A 391 29.66 18.27 -14.91
CA ARG A 391 30.88 19.09 -14.94
C ARG A 391 30.74 20.37 -15.76
N MET A 392 29.61 20.57 -16.43
CA MET A 392 29.35 21.80 -17.17
C MET A 392 29.10 22.99 -16.23
N PRO A 393 29.29 24.24 -16.70
CA PRO A 393 28.96 25.43 -15.94
C PRO A 393 27.51 25.46 -15.47
N HIS A 394 27.26 26.20 -14.39
CA HIS A 394 25.92 26.43 -13.87
C HIS A 394 25.01 27.07 -14.95
N VAL A 395 23.76 26.62 -15.01
CA VAL A 395 22.74 27.11 -15.95
C VAL A 395 21.66 27.89 -15.20
N PRO A 396 20.93 28.81 -15.85
CA PRO A 396 19.81 29.49 -15.21
C PRO A 396 18.77 28.52 -14.63
N PRO A 397 17.98 28.97 -13.64
CA PRO A 397 16.86 28.20 -13.11
C PRO A 397 15.92 27.67 -14.19
N TYR A 398 15.35 26.49 -13.94
CA TYR A 398 14.43 25.87 -14.86
C TYR A 398 13.22 26.77 -15.07
N THR A 399 12.93 27.07 -16.33
CA THR A 399 11.72 27.81 -16.71
C THR A 399 10.68 26.82 -17.22
N PRO A 400 9.53 26.68 -16.54
CA PRO A 400 8.41 25.89 -17.01
C PRO A 400 8.01 26.16 -18.46
N ILE A 401 7.65 25.09 -19.18
CA ILE A 401 7.09 25.21 -20.54
C ILE A 401 5.75 25.97 -20.45
N PRO A 402 5.54 27.02 -21.27
CA PRO A 402 4.24 27.67 -21.37
C PRO A 402 3.22 26.69 -21.94
N LEU A 403 2.32 26.19 -21.10
CA LEU A 403 1.26 25.30 -21.55
C LEU A 403 0.14 26.13 -22.21
N PRO A 404 -0.32 25.80 -23.43
CA PRO A 404 -1.55 26.37 -23.93
C PRO A 404 -2.69 25.91 -23.02
N MET A 405 -3.52 26.85 -22.54
CA MET A 405 -4.74 26.55 -21.80
C MET A 405 -5.56 25.56 -22.62
N ALA A 406 -5.90 24.42 -22.01
CA ALA A 406 -6.57 23.32 -22.70
C ALA A 406 -7.86 23.82 -23.36
N SER A 407 -7.82 24.04 -24.68
CA SER A 407 -9.01 24.13 -25.49
C SER A 407 -9.66 22.75 -25.47
N ASN A 408 -10.92 22.70 -25.03
CA ASN A 408 -11.79 21.52 -24.99
C ASN A 408 -11.47 20.55 -26.14
N LEU A 409 -10.69 19.51 -25.84
CA LEU A 409 -10.53 18.39 -26.74
C LEU A 409 -11.77 17.52 -26.54
N ASP A 410 -12.57 17.45 -27.61
CA ASP A 410 -13.83 16.74 -27.73
C ASP A 410 -13.83 15.40 -26.98
N GLU A 411 -14.74 15.26 -26.02
CA GLU A 411 -14.98 14.05 -25.21
C GLU A 411 -15.69 12.92 -26.00
N SER A 412 -15.47 12.83 -27.32
CA SER A 412 -16.10 11.82 -28.17
C SER A 412 -15.05 10.92 -28.84
N ALA A 413 -14.47 10.01 -28.05
CA ALA A 413 -13.72 8.88 -28.60
C ALA A 413 -14.39 7.57 -28.22
N ASP A 414 -14.94 6.92 -29.25
CA ASP A 414 -15.68 5.66 -29.22
C ASP A 414 -14.86 4.50 -28.62
N ALA A 415 -15.48 3.73 -27.74
CA ALA A 415 -14.83 2.83 -26.79
C ALA A 415 -14.60 1.40 -27.31
N SER A 416 -14.34 1.22 -28.61
CA SER A 416 -14.35 -0.11 -29.24
C SER A 416 -13.07 -0.53 -29.97
N ALA A 417 -11.95 0.20 -29.89
CA ALA A 417 -10.67 -0.21 -30.49
C ALA A 417 -9.67 -0.71 -29.43
N PRO A 418 -8.79 -1.69 -29.74
CA PRO A 418 -7.80 -2.19 -28.80
C PRO A 418 -6.86 -1.05 -28.39
N VAL A 419 -6.95 -0.65 -27.12
CA VAL A 419 -6.20 0.48 -26.55
C VAL A 419 -4.74 0.07 -26.39
N VAL A 420 -3.90 0.36 -27.38
CA VAL A 420 -2.46 0.46 -27.14
C VAL A 420 -2.29 1.69 -26.24
N PRO A 421 -1.83 1.54 -24.99
CA PRO A 421 -1.69 2.68 -24.09
C PRO A 421 -0.61 3.62 -24.66
N LYS A 422 -0.91 4.92 -24.76
CA LYS A 422 0.04 5.94 -25.25
C LYS A 422 1.33 5.96 -24.43
N VAL A 423 1.24 5.62 -23.15
CA VAL A 423 2.38 5.50 -22.23
C VAL A 423 2.33 4.13 -21.57
N SER A 424 3.46 3.40 -21.58
CA SER A 424 3.58 2.10 -20.92
C SER A 424 4.95 1.89 -20.29
N TYR A 425 5.04 0.93 -19.37
CA TYR A 425 6.25 0.63 -18.59
C TYR A 425 6.61 -0.87 -18.63
N ARG A 426 7.90 -1.19 -18.81
CA ARG A 426 8.45 -2.55 -18.75
C ARG A 426 9.52 -2.66 -17.66
N PRO A 427 9.21 -3.24 -16.48
CA PRO A 427 10.16 -3.41 -15.39
C PRO A 427 11.12 -4.60 -15.62
N LEU A 428 12.23 -4.65 -14.87
CA LEU A 428 13.18 -5.78 -14.91
C LEU A 428 12.58 -7.07 -14.30
N PRO A 429 12.91 -8.27 -14.84
CA PRO A 429 12.57 -9.55 -14.22
C PRO A 429 13.30 -9.74 -12.88
N ARG A 430 12.59 -10.17 -11.83
CA ARG A 430 13.20 -10.48 -10.51
C ARG A 430 14.08 -11.73 -10.62
N GLN A 431 15.37 -11.63 -10.26
CA GLN A 431 16.29 -12.78 -10.16
C GLN A 431 16.37 -13.32 -8.72
N THR A 432 16.23 -14.64 -8.55
CA THR A 432 16.45 -15.38 -7.28
C THR A 432 17.87 -15.98 -7.26
N LYS A 433 18.63 -15.82 -6.16
CA LYS A 433 19.96 -16.44 -5.97
C LYS A 433 19.87 -17.82 -5.27
N PRO A 434 20.77 -18.79 -5.54
CA PRO A 434 20.79 -20.10 -4.89
C PRO A 434 21.54 -20.08 -3.55
N ALA A 435 21.18 -21.00 -2.65
CA ALA A 435 21.72 -21.13 -1.29
C ALA A 435 22.81 -22.21 -1.21
N ASP A 436 23.87 -21.94 -0.46
CA ASP A 436 24.87 -22.92 -0.03
C ASP A 436 24.39 -23.68 1.21
N HIS A 437 24.62 -25.00 1.20
CA HIS A 437 24.27 -25.91 2.28
C HIS A 437 25.43 -26.06 3.27
N THR A 438 25.14 -26.05 4.58
CA THR A 438 25.72 -27.03 5.53
C THR A 438 25.03 -26.99 6.91
N SER A 439 24.69 -28.21 7.36
CA SER A 439 24.62 -28.75 8.73
C SER A 439 23.57 -28.31 9.76
N THR A 440 23.21 -29.30 10.58
CA THR A 440 22.05 -29.54 11.45
C THR A 440 22.33 -29.29 12.93
N ALA A 441 21.38 -28.67 13.65
CA ALA A 441 21.09 -28.89 15.07
C ALA A 441 19.72 -28.28 15.43
N ASP A 442 18.93 -29.02 16.22
CA ASP A 442 17.58 -28.68 16.70
C ASP A 442 17.58 -27.47 17.64
N HIS A 443 16.95 -26.33 17.30
CA HIS A 443 16.56 -25.28 18.25
C HIS A 443 15.52 -24.29 17.67
N LEU A 444 14.46 -24.02 18.46
CA LEU A 444 13.50 -22.88 18.48
C LEU A 444 12.93 -22.29 17.15
N PRO A 445 11.66 -21.83 17.11
CA PRO A 445 11.01 -21.34 15.89
C PRO A 445 11.70 -20.14 15.20
N SER A 446 12.64 -19.47 15.87
CA SER A 446 13.35 -18.30 15.31
C SER A 446 14.28 -18.65 14.15
N LEU A 447 14.73 -19.90 14.03
CA LEU A 447 15.63 -20.34 12.96
C LEU A 447 14.90 -21.05 11.80
N THR A 448 13.72 -21.63 12.02
CA THR A 448 12.95 -22.32 10.97
C THR A 448 12.15 -21.37 10.09
N ALA A 449 11.67 -20.23 10.61
CA ALA A 449 10.90 -19.24 9.83
C ALA A 449 11.69 -18.65 8.63
N HIS A 450 13.02 -18.59 8.74
CA HIS A 450 13.89 -18.12 7.66
C HIS A 450 14.48 -19.25 6.80
N ARG A 451 14.58 -20.49 7.32
CA ARG A 451 15.18 -21.64 6.62
C ARG A 451 14.29 -22.17 5.49
N ASP A 452 12.97 -22.13 5.69
CA ASP A 452 11.98 -22.67 4.77
C ASP A 452 11.18 -21.59 4.02
N ARG A 453 11.70 -20.36 3.94
CA ARG A 453 11.03 -19.22 3.29
C ARG A 453 10.44 -19.55 1.90
N PRO A 454 11.07 -20.38 1.03
CA PRO A 454 10.45 -20.80 -0.22
C PRO A 454 9.23 -21.71 -0.05
N GLU A 455 9.26 -22.65 0.88
CA GLU A 455 8.14 -23.57 1.16
C GLU A 455 7.01 -22.86 1.93
N LEU A 456 7.36 -21.96 2.84
CA LEU A 456 6.41 -21.05 3.48
C LEU A 456 5.74 -20.14 2.44
N LEU A 457 6.51 -19.58 1.50
CA LEU A 457 5.97 -18.77 0.42
C LEU A 457 5.06 -19.58 -0.51
N LYS A 458 5.43 -20.81 -0.86
CA LYS A 458 4.56 -21.73 -1.63
C LYS A 458 3.26 -22.02 -0.88
N THR A 459 3.34 -22.24 0.42
CA THR A 459 2.18 -22.48 1.28
C THR A 459 1.28 -21.25 1.37
N GLN A 460 1.86 -20.06 1.56
CA GLN A 460 1.14 -18.78 1.55
C GLN A 460 0.51 -18.48 0.19
N LEU A 461 1.18 -18.79 -0.92
CA LEU A 461 0.63 -18.66 -2.27
C LEU A 461 -0.54 -19.63 -2.49
N ARG A 462 -0.43 -20.88 -2.03
CA ARG A 462 -1.51 -21.85 -2.08
C ARG A 462 -2.71 -21.38 -1.25
N TRP A 463 -2.51 -20.89 -0.03
CA TRP A 463 -3.60 -20.34 0.77
C TRP A 463 -4.25 -19.12 0.14
N ARG A 464 -3.44 -18.26 -0.49
CA ARG A 464 -3.97 -17.15 -1.28
C ARG A 464 -4.87 -17.67 -2.41
N GLU A 465 -4.45 -18.71 -3.12
CA GLU A 465 -5.29 -19.36 -4.14
C GLU A 465 -6.55 -19.97 -3.52
N ASP A 466 -6.44 -20.69 -2.41
CA ASP A 466 -7.58 -21.31 -1.72
C ASP A 466 -8.60 -20.26 -1.25
N LEU A 467 -8.14 -19.13 -0.71
CA LEU A 467 -8.98 -17.98 -0.32
C LEU A 467 -9.65 -17.32 -1.54
N LEU A 468 -8.90 -17.12 -2.63
CA LEU A 468 -9.45 -16.51 -3.86
C LEU A 468 -10.42 -17.44 -4.60
N ASN A 469 -10.25 -18.75 -4.46
CA ASN A 469 -11.07 -19.77 -5.11
C ASN A 469 -12.24 -20.25 -4.24
N ALA A 470 -12.39 -19.73 -3.01
CA ALA A 470 -13.51 -20.04 -2.14
C ALA A 470 -14.83 -19.66 -2.83
N LYS A 471 -15.71 -20.66 -3.05
CA LYS A 471 -16.97 -20.49 -3.79
C LYS A 471 -18.09 -19.88 -2.95
N THR A 472 -17.99 -20.03 -1.62
CA THR A 472 -18.96 -19.50 -0.66
C THR A 472 -18.24 -18.81 0.50
N GLU A 473 -18.94 -17.92 1.21
CA GLU A 473 -18.38 -17.26 2.39
C GLU A 473 -18.00 -18.29 3.48
N ARG A 474 -18.80 -19.35 3.64
CA ARG A 474 -18.47 -20.44 4.57
C ARG A 474 -17.13 -21.09 4.22
N ASP A 475 -16.89 -21.36 2.94
CA ASP A 475 -15.62 -21.95 2.48
C ASP A 475 -14.44 -21.01 2.74
N PHE A 476 -14.63 -19.70 2.48
CA PHE A 476 -13.62 -18.68 2.76
C PHE A 476 -13.23 -18.65 4.25
N TRP A 477 -14.21 -18.60 5.15
CA TRP A 477 -13.94 -18.57 6.60
C TRP A 477 -13.40 -19.89 7.14
N MET A 478 -13.75 -21.04 6.54
CA MET A 478 -13.11 -22.31 6.90
C MET A 478 -11.62 -22.31 6.54
N VAL A 479 -11.26 -21.82 5.35
CA VAL A 479 -9.85 -21.66 4.94
C VAL A 479 -9.14 -20.65 5.84
N ALA A 480 -9.75 -19.49 6.10
CA ALA A 480 -9.18 -18.47 6.99
C ALA A 480 -8.97 -19.02 8.41
N LYS A 481 -9.95 -19.74 8.98
CA LYS A 481 -9.84 -20.37 10.30
C LYS A 481 -8.75 -21.44 10.34
N HIS A 482 -8.60 -22.23 9.26
CA HIS A 482 -7.52 -23.20 9.13
C HIS A 482 -6.13 -22.53 9.13
N ILE A 483 -5.99 -21.39 8.46
CA ILE A 483 -4.75 -20.61 8.45
C ILE A 483 -4.45 -20.08 9.87
N MET A 484 -5.44 -19.44 10.50
CA MET A 484 -5.29 -18.84 11.84
C MET A 484 -5.13 -19.86 12.97
N ASN A 485 -5.65 -21.09 12.80
CA ASN A 485 -5.57 -22.14 13.82
C ASN A 485 -5.48 -23.53 13.15
N PRO A 486 -4.29 -23.92 12.66
CA PRO A 486 -4.12 -25.16 11.89
C PRO A 486 -4.37 -26.44 12.72
N LYS A 487 -4.43 -26.35 14.05
CA LYS A 487 -4.66 -27.49 14.94
C LYS A 487 -6.14 -27.86 15.13
N GLU A 488 -7.08 -26.95 14.84
CA GLU A 488 -8.53 -27.17 15.09
C GLU A 488 -9.28 -27.86 13.94
N VAL A 489 -8.80 -27.81 12.69
CA VAL A 489 -9.62 -28.18 11.51
C VAL A 489 -9.50 -29.66 11.10
N LYS A 490 -8.63 -30.44 11.77
CA LYS A 490 -8.49 -31.88 11.49
C LYS A 490 -9.76 -32.71 11.77
N SER A 491 -10.78 -32.18 12.46
CA SER A 491 -12.02 -32.91 12.75
C SER A 491 -13.05 -32.91 11.61
N ASP A 492 -13.04 -31.90 10.74
CA ASP A 492 -14.19 -31.62 9.86
C ASP A 492 -13.96 -32.03 8.41
N PHE A 493 -12.71 -32.17 7.97
CA PHE A 493 -12.38 -32.56 6.59
C PHE A 493 -12.47 -34.08 6.32
N ASP A 494 -12.44 -34.93 7.35
CA ASP A 494 -12.46 -36.39 7.18
C ASP A 494 -13.88 -37.00 7.09
N GLN A 495 -14.95 -36.22 7.28
CA GLN A 495 -16.33 -36.75 7.23
C GLN A 495 -17.04 -36.59 5.87
N GLY A 496 -16.37 -36.01 4.86
CA GLY A 496 -16.99 -35.68 3.57
C GLY A 496 -16.81 -36.70 2.43
N GLY A 497 -16.08 -37.79 2.62
CA GLY A 497 -15.60 -38.59 1.48
C GLY A 497 -15.31 -40.06 1.73
N ALA A 498 -16.31 -40.86 2.12
CA ALA A 498 -16.27 -42.30 1.86
C ALA A 498 -17.69 -42.87 1.73
N GLY A 499 -18.06 -43.22 0.50
CA GLY A 499 -19.33 -43.87 0.17
C GLY A 499 -19.46 -45.27 0.76
N ARG A 500 -20.72 -45.63 1.03
CA ARG A 500 -21.33 -46.97 1.08
C ARG A 500 -20.37 -48.16 1.00
N ARG A 501 -20.23 -48.89 2.12
CA ARG A 501 -20.18 -50.35 2.13
C ARG A 501 -21.18 -50.90 3.14
N SER A 502 -21.93 -51.90 2.72
CA SER A 502 -23.00 -52.57 3.46
C SER A 502 -22.45 -53.44 4.60
N ARG A 503 -23.11 -53.32 5.76
CA ARG A 503 -23.34 -54.29 6.85
C ARG A 503 -22.47 -55.56 6.89
N HIS A 504 -21.84 -55.82 8.03
CA HIS A 504 -22.08 -57.02 8.83
C HIS A 504 -21.79 -56.79 10.32
N THR A 505 -22.55 -57.55 11.12
CA THR A 505 -22.78 -57.55 12.56
C THR A 505 -21.54 -57.81 13.44
N GLY A 506 -21.49 -57.17 14.61
CA GLY A 506 -20.59 -57.53 15.71
C GLY A 506 -20.95 -56.78 16.99
N GLN A 507 -21.37 -57.53 18.02
CA GLN A 507 -21.82 -57.08 19.34
C GLN A 507 -20.70 -56.47 20.19
N GLY A 508 -21.13 -55.68 21.19
CA GLY A 508 -20.34 -55.25 22.36
C GLY A 508 -20.13 -53.73 22.37
N GLY A 509 -20.66 -52.91 23.26
CA GLY A 509 -21.07 -53.12 24.65
C GLY A 509 -20.27 -52.16 25.53
N TRP A 510 -20.96 -51.38 26.38
CA TRP A 510 -20.47 -50.60 27.53
C TRP A 510 -19.80 -49.23 27.26
N VAL A 511 -19.89 -48.19 28.10
CA VAL A 511 -20.86 -47.63 29.08
C VAL A 511 -20.24 -46.31 29.56
N GLY A 512 -21.04 -45.25 29.71
CA GLY A 512 -20.78 -44.11 30.62
C GLY A 512 -19.63 -43.15 30.25
N ARG A 513 -19.58 -41.88 30.67
CA ARG A 513 -20.39 -41.05 31.56
C ARG A 513 -20.18 -39.58 31.19
N TRP A 514 -21.17 -38.80 31.57
CA TRP A 514 -21.23 -37.34 31.62
C TRP A 514 -20.30 -36.70 32.66
N ALA A 515 -20.11 -35.39 32.44
CA ALA A 515 -20.04 -34.28 33.41
C ALA A 515 -18.66 -33.82 33.92
N GLY A 516 -18.50 -32.50 33.87
CA GLY A 516 -17.41 -31.70 34.40
C GLY A 516 -17.32 -30.38 33.68
#